data_AF-A0A2G9PYN2-F1
#
_entry.id   AF-A0A2G9PYN2-F1
#
_cell.length_a   1.000
_cell.length_b   1.000
_cell.length_c   1.000
_cell.angle_alpha   90.00
_cell.angle_beta   90.00
_cell.angle_gamma   90.00
#
_symmetry.space_group_name_H-M   'P 1'
#
loop_
_entity.id
_entity.type
_entity.pdbx_description
1 polymer ?
#
loop_
_entity_poly.entity_id
_entity_poly.type
_entity_poly.pdbx_seq_one_letter_code
_entity_poly.pdbx_strand_id
1 'polypeptide(L)'
;MKRGEYVINLSKKIVKSLKPFSKKIQVAGSIRRWEKNSKDIDIVLIPKDREKLEDFMRKKGRFIQGGNEKSRWRIEGVKVELYYADNINEWGSMLLAYSGKKGSNIGLRIIARMKGMKLSQHGLFNRKTNRRIAGRTEREIYRALGRRYKEPRER
;
A
#
# COMPACT_ATOMS: atom_id res chain seq x y z
N MET A 1 -8.31 -22.64 -9.85
CA MET A 1 -7.30 -21.79 -10.52
C MET A 1 -7.87 -20.51 -11.11
N LYS A 2 -9.06 -20.50 -11.74
CA LYS A 2 -9.65 -19.33 -12.44
C LYS A 2 -9.85 -18.04 -11.60
N ARG A 3 -10.06 -18.16 -10.28
CA ARG A 3 -10.40 -17.01 -9.42
C ARG A 3 -9.21 -16.07 -9.14
N GLY A 4 -8.01 -16.60 -8.91
CA GLY A 4 -6.82 -15.78 -8.62
C GLY A 4 -6.37 -14.97 -9.82
N GLU A 5 -6.33 -15.60 -11.00
CA GLU A 5 -6.04 -14.91 -12.26
C GLU A 5 -7.06 -13.81 -12.59
N TYR A 6 -8.36 -14.09 -12.38
CA TYR A 6 -9.40 -13.09 -12.53
C TYR A 6 -9.17 -11.88 -11.60
N VAL A 7 -8.86 -12.11 -10.32
CA VAL A 7 -8.56 -11.03 -9.35
C VAL A 7 -7.35 -10.20 -9.80
N ILE A 8 -6.29 -10.86 -10.30
CA ILE A 8 -5.10 -10.18 -10.82
C ILE A 8 -5.47 -9.32 -12.05
N ASN A 9 -6.24 -9.85 -12.98
CA ASN A 9 -6.65 -9.11 -14.18
C ASN A 9 -7.60 -7.95 -13.85
N LEU A 10 -8.51 -8.14 -12.90
CA LEU A 10 -9.37 -7.07 -12.37
C LEU A 10 -8.52 -5.96 -11.72
N SER A 11 -7.48 -6.30 -10.96
CA SER A 11 -6.59 -5.29 -10.35
C SER A 11 -5.92 -4.38 -11.39
N LYS A 12 -5.49 -4.95 -12.53
CA LYS A 12 -4.90 -4.19 -13.65
C LYS A 12 -5.92 -3.23 -14.27
N LYS A 13 -7.16 -3.68 -14.48
CA LYS A 13 -8.27 -2.84 -14.99
C LYS A 13 -8.58 -1.69 -14.04
N ILE A 14 -8.69 -1.96 -12.74
CA ILE A 14 -8.94 -0.96 -11.71
C ILE A 14 -7.81 0.08 -11.70
N VAL A 15 -6.54 -0.35 -11.61
CA VAL A 15 -5.40 0.59 -11.60
C VAL A 15 -5.37 1.45 -12.86
N LYS A 16 -5.64 0.89 -14.04
CA LYS A 16 -5.74 1.66 -15.29
C LYS A 16 -6.84 2.72 -15.19
N SER A 17 -8.00 2.37 -14.65
CA SER A 17 -9.14 3.30 -14.50
C SER A 17 -8.91 4.40 -13.45
N LEU A 18 -8.10 4.14 -12.41
CA LEU A 18 -7.82 5.09 -11.33
C LEU A 18 -6.59 5.97 -11.58
N LYS A 19 -5.79 5.66 -12.60
CA LYS A 19 -4.59 6.44 -12.97
C LYS A 19 -4.88 7.92 -13.23
N PRO A 20 -5.98 8.34 -13.90
CA PRO A 20 -6.29 9.76 -14.09
C PRO A 20 -6.50 10.53 -12.78
N PHE A 21 -7.01 9.86 -11.74
CA PHE A 21 -7.32 10.42 -10.42
C PHE A 21 -6.16 10.36 -9.43
N SER A 22 -5.02 9.78 -9.83
CA SER A 22 -3.89 9.50 -8.94
C SER A 22 -2.63 10.19 -9.44
N LYS A 23 -1.91 10.89 -8.55
CA LYS A 23 -0.53 11.35 -8.80
C LYS A 23 0.41 10.16 -8.95
N LYS A 24 0.16 9.10 -8.17
CA LYS A 24 0.87 7.83 -8.22
C LYS A 24 -0.05 6.70 -7.76
N ILE A 25 0.08 5.51 -8.34
CA ILE A 25 -0.77 4.35 -8.03
C ILE A 25 -0.01 3.05 -8.27
N GLN A 26 -0.20 2.07 -7.39
CA GLN A 26 0.41 0.75 -7.52
C GLN A 26 -0.41 -0.32 -6.77
N VAL A 27 -0.54 -1.50 -7.38
CA VAL A 27 -1.08 -2.69 -6.68
C VAL A 27 -0.12 -3.10 -5.57
N ALA A 28 -0.66 -3.37 -4.39
CA ALA A 28 0.03 -3.81 -3.18
C ALA A 28 -0.40 -5.24 -2.80
N GLY A 29 -0.26 -5.59 -1.53
CA GLY A 29 -0.79 -6.84 -0.99
C GLY A 29 -0.18 -8.10 -1.59
N SER A 30 -0.97 -9.17 -1.56
CA SER A 30 -0.62 -10.50 -2.08
C SER A 30 -0.27 -10.50 -3.56
N ILE A 31 -0.97 -9.69 -4.37
CA ILE A 31 -0.72 -9.56 -5.81
C ILE A 31 0.68 -9.02 -6.06
N ARG A 32 1.12 -7.99 -5.33
CA ARG A 32 2.47 -7.45 -5.45
C ARG A 32 3.56 -8.45 -5.02
N ARG A 33 3.23 -9.41 -4.15
CA ARG A 33 4.11 -10.51 -3.75
C ARG A 33 4.07 -11.72 -4.69
N TRP A 34 3.29 -11.66 -5.78
CA TRP A 34 3.12 -12.73 -6.76
C TRP A 34 2.44 -13.99 -6.20
N GLU A 35 1.55 -13.83 -5.20
CA GLU A 35 0.74 -14.94 -4.71
C GLU A 35 -0.31 -15.31 -5.76
N LYS A 36 -0.33 -16.58 -6.19
CA LYS A 36 -1.23 -17.06 -7.28
C LYS A 36 -2.72 -17.02 -6.93
N ASN A 37 -3.06 -17.07 -5.64
CA ASN A 37 -4.43 -17.24 -5.15
C ASN A 37 -4.93 -16.01 -4.36
N SER A 38 -4.59 -14.80 -4.80
CA SER A 38 -5.11 -13.56 -4.21
C SER A 38 -6.65 -13.54 -4.20
N LYS A 39 -7.23 -13.21 -3.05
CA LYS A 39 -8.69 -13.16 -2.83
C LYS A 39 -9.25 -11.73 -2.83
N ASP A 40 -8.37 -10.76 -2.67
CA ASP A 40 -8.65 -9.34 -2.60
C ASP A 40 -7.59 -8.53 -3.36
N ILE A 41 -7.89 -7.25 -3.55
CA ILE A 41 -7.05 -6.30 -4.28
C ILE A 41 -6.70 -5.16 -3.32
N ASP A 42 -5.43 -5.03 -2.98
CA ASP A 42 -4.88 -3.88 -2.25
C ASP A 42 -4.24 -2.91 -3.25
N ILE A 43 -4.54 -1.63 -3.17
CA ILE A 43 -3.95 -0.58 -4.02
C ILE A 43 -3.47 0.56 -3.13
N VAL A 44 -2.22 0.96 -3.31
CA VAL A 44 -1.69 2.20 -2.72
C VAL A 44 -1.70 3.28 -3.78
N LEU A 45 -2.24 4.46 -3.44
CA LEU A 45 -2.27 5.61 -4.34
C LEU A 45 -2.06 6.94 -3.61
N ILE A 46 -1.55 7.92 -4.34
CA ILE A 46 -1.56 9.33 -3.95
C ILE A 46 -2.66 10.00 -4.78
N PRO A 47 -3.78 10.42 -4.17
CA PRO A 47 -4.90 10.99 -4.89
C PRO A 47 -4.56 12.40 -5.40
N LYS A 48 -5.08 12.77 -6.57
CA LYS A 48 -5.05 14.17 -7.04
C LYS A 48 -6.15 14.98 -6.37
N ASP A 49 -7.33 14.38 -6.26
CA ASP A 49 -8.55 14.93 -5.73
C ASP A 49 -9.31 13.74 -5.08
N ARG A 50 -9.56 13.83 -3.77
CA ARG A 50 -10.15 12.72 -2.99
C ARG A 50 -11.61 12.51 -3.36
N GLU A 51 -12.35 13.60 -3.52
CA GLU A 51 -13.79 13.58 -3.77
C GLU A 51 -14.07 13.00 -5.15
N LYS A 52 -13.39 13.50 -6.20
CA LYS A 52 -13.55 12.99 -7.57
C LYS A 52 -13.17 11.52 -7.70
N LEU A 53 -12.14 11.07 -6.98
CA LEU A 53 -11.75 9.66 -6.93
C LEU A 53 -12.87 8.81 -6.31
N GLU A 54 -13.47 9.25 -5.21
CA GLU A 54 -14.52 8.52 -4.52
C GLU A 54 -15.83 8.49 -5.31
N ASP A 55 -16.21 9.60 -5.95
CA ASP A 55 -17.36 9.64 -6.86
C ASP A 55 -17.19 8.68 -8.04
N PHE A 56 -15.98 8.62 -8.60
CA PHE A 56 -15.67 7.64 -9.64
C PHE A 56 -15.78 6.21 -9.11
N MET A 57 -15.28 5.94 -7.91
CA MET A 57 -15.36 4.61 -7.28
C MET A 57 -16.81 4.19 -6.98
N ARG A 58 -17.70 5.12 -6.57
CA ARG A 58 -19.13 4.85 -6.38
C ARG A 58 -19.82 4.35 -7.65
N LYS A 59 -19.36 4.82 -8.82
CA LYS A 59 -19.85 4.35 -10.13
C LYS A 59 -19.29 2.96 -10.52
N LYS A 60 -18.22 2.49 -9.87
CA LYS A 60 -17.55 1.21 -10.18
C LYS A 60 -17.92 0.07 -9.24
N GLY A 61 -18.39 0.37 -8.02
CA GLY A 61 -18.83 -0.66 -7.11
C GLY A 61 -19.39 -0.12 -5.80
N ARG A 62 -19.73 -1.05 -4.92
CA ARG A 62 -20.38 -0.74 -3.64
C ARG A 62 -19.34 -0.29 -2.61
N PHE A 63 -19.55 0.87 -2.01
CA PHE A 63 -18.80 1.32 -0.83
C PHE A 63 -19.10 0.42 0.37
N ILE A 64 -18.07 0.03 1.11
CA ILE A 64 -18.20 -0.79 2.33
C ILE A 64 -17.94 0.07 3.57
N GLN A 65 -16.78 0.72 3.61
CA GLN A 65 -16.33 1.58 4.72
C GLN A 65 -15.11 2.38 4.28
N GLY A 66 -14.78 3.47 4.97
CA GLY A 66 -13.59 4.25 4.65
C GLY A 66 -13.48 5.54 5.46
N GLY A 67 -12.36 6.22 5.28
CA GLY A 67 -12.04 7.52 5.85
C GLY A 67 -10.76 8.07 5.21
N ASN A 68 -10.05 8.94 5.94
CA ASN A 68 -8.89 9.67 5.40
C ASN A 68 -7.74 8.76 4.94
N GLU A 69 -7.46 7.68 5.66
CA GLU A 69 -6.31 6.80 5.37
C GLU A 69 -6.59 5.73 4.32
N LYS A 70 -7.84 5.26 4.22
CA LYS A 70 -8.21 4.17 3.33
C LYS A 70 -9.71 4.09 3.06
N SER A 71 -10.07 3.40 1.99
CA SER A 71 -11.45 3.00 1.69
C SER A 71 -11.52 1.56 1.23
N ARG A 72 -12.67 0.92 1.47
CA ARG A 72 -12.97 -0.45 1.07
C ARG A 72 -14.22 -0.50 0.22
N TRP A 73 -14.13 -1.25 -0.86
CA TRP A 73 -15.14 -1.38 -1.88
C TRP A 73 -15.37 -2.84 -2.23
N ARG A 74 -16.54 -3.13 -2.81
CA ARG A 74 -16.82 -4.37 -3.50
C ARG A 74 -17.10 -4.08 -4.97
N ILE A 75 -16.22 -4.54 -5.84
CA ILE A 75 -16.25 -4.35 -7.30
C ILE A 75 -16.28 -5.74 -7.93
N GLU A 76 -17.30 -6.02 -8.74
CA GLU A 76 -17.50 -7.34 -9.38
C GLU A 76 -17.37 -8.51 -8.37
N GLY A 77 -17.92 -8.34 -7.16
CA GLY A 77 -17.86 -9.32 -6.07
C GLY A 77 -16.51 -9.41 -5.33
N VAL A 78 -15.44 -8.80 -5.86
CA VAL A 78 -14.10 -8.79 -5.25
C VAL A 78 -13.95 -7.64 -4.26
N LYS A 79 -13.30 -7.91 -3.12
CA LYS A 79 -12.96 -6.88 -2.13
C LYS A 79 -11.76 -6.08 -2.64
N VAL A 80 -11.91 -4.75 -2.69
CA VAL A 80 -10.87 -3.81 -3.13
C VAL A 80 -10.61 -2.82 -2.01
N GLU A 81 -9.37 -2.70 -1.56
CA GLU A 81 -8.93 -1.72 -0.58
C GLU A 81 -8.00 -0.69 -1.24
N LEU A 82 -8.35 0.58 -1.10
CA LEU A 82 -7.52 1.70 -1.51
C LEU A 82 -6.87 2.30 -0.26
N TYR A 83 -5.54 2.40 -0.25
CA TYR A 83 -4.76 3.05 0.79
C TYR A 83 -4.21 4.37 0.25
N TYR A 84 -4.39 5.44 1.01
CA TYR A 84 -4.11 6.79 0.57
C TYR A 84 -2.83 7.29 1.21
N ALA A 85 -1.82 7.53 0.37
CA ALA A 85 -0.62 8.26 0.78
C ALA A 85 -0.85 9.75 0.56
N ASP A 86 -0.59 10.55 1.58
CA ASP A 86 -0.77 12.00 1.52
C ASP A 86 0.19 12.66 0.54
N ASN A 87 1.42 12.14 0.46
CA ASN A 87 2.46 12.70 -0.39
C ASN A 87 3.53 11.66 -0.78
N ILE A 88 4.45 12.09 -1.64
CA ILE A 88 5.51 11.22 -2.17
C ILE A 88 6.48 10.72 -1.08
N ASN A 89 6.63 11.43 0.03
CA ASN A 89 7.53 11.04 1.12
C ASN A 89 6.98 9.87 1.95
N GLU A 90 5.71 9.50 1.79
CA GLU A 90 5.08 8.35 2.45
C GLU A 90 5.04 7.12 1.55
N TRP A 91 5.26 7.30 0.25
CA TRP A 91 4.99 6.31 -0.79
C TRP A 91 5.65 4.95 -0.52
N GLY A 92 6.93 4.94 -0.19
CA GLY A 92 7.69 3.73 0.11
C GLY A 92 7.22 3.05 1.40
N SER A 93 6.94 3.83 2.45
CA SER A 93 6.42 3.30 3.72
C SER A 93 5.03 2.71 3.57
N MET A 94 4.17 3.34 2.77
CA MET A 94 2.81 2.89 2.48
C MET A 94 2.84 1.56 1.71
N LEU A 95 3.67 1.48 0.67
CA LEU A 95 3.90 0.24 -0.07
C LEU A 95 4.44 -0.86 0.84
N LEU A 96 5.39 -0.55 1.72
CA LEU A 96 5.97 -1.52 2.64
C LEU A 96 4.91 -2.05 3.62
N ALA A 97 4.14 -1.14 4.22
CA ALA A 97 3.07 -1.47 5.18
C ALA A 97 1.99 -2.38 4.58
N TYR A 98 1.61 -2.15 3.32
CA TYR A 98 0.52 -2.88 2.68
C TYR A 98 0.96 -3.95 1.68
N SER A 99 2.26 -4.20 1.53
CA SER A 99 2.79 -5.29 0.69
C SER A 99 3.54 -6.36 1.45
N GLY A 100 3.93 -6.15 2.69
CA GLY A 100 4.58 -7.17 3.51
C GLY A 100 3.60 -8.19 4.08
N LYS A 101 4.05 -9.43 4.31
CA LYS A 101 3.35 -10.36 5.20
C LYS A 101 3.39 -9.80 6.63
N LYS A 102 2.40 -10.16 7.45
CA LYS A 102 2.27 -9.70 8.84
C LYS A 102 3.59 -9.84 9.61
N GLY A 103 4.26 -10.99 9.50
CA GLY A 103 5.55 -11.25 10.14
C GLY A 103 6.69 -10.32 9.69
N SER A 104 6.85 -10.11 8.39
CA SER A 104 7.91 -9.23 7.85
C SER A 104 7.76 -7.78 8.34
N ASN A 105 6.52 -7.27 8.36
CA ASN A 105 6.25 -5.91 8.82
C ASN A 105 6.51 -5.75 10.33
N ILE A 106 6.14 -6.75 11.14
CA ILE A 106 6.44 -6.76 12.57
C ILE A 106 7.96 -6.76 12.79
N GLY A 107 8.71 -7.60 12.07
CA GLY A 107 10.17 -7.67 12.17
C GLY A 107 10.85 -6.33 11.88
N LEU A 108 10.46 -5.64 10.81
CA LEU A 108 11.00 -4.32 10.48
C LEU A 108 10.69 -3.26 11.55
N ARG A 109 9.49 -3.31 12.14
CA ARG A 109 9.11 -2.39 13.24
C ARG A 109 9.90 -2.67 14.52
N ILE A 110 10.19 -3.94 14.83
CA ILE A 110 11.05 -4.31 15.96
C ILE A 110 12.46 -3.77 15.75
N ILE A 111 13.05 -3.97 14.56
CA ILE A 111 14.38 -3.44 14.23
C ILE A 111 14.41 -1.92 14.33
N ALA A 112 13.39 -1.24 13.80
CA ALA A 112 13.27 0.21 13.91
C ALA A 112 13.28 0.64 15.38
N ARG A 113 12.47 -0.02 16.23
CA ARG A 113 12.37 0.27 17.67
C ARG A 113 13.72 0.10 18.37
N MET A 114 14.43 -0.99 18.11
CA MET A 114 15.76 -1.25 18.70
C MET A 114 16.78 -0.17 18.34
N LYS A 115 16.61 0.48 17.18
CA LYS A 115 17.46 1.57 16.72
C LYS A 115 16.94 2.97 17.11
N GLY A 116 15.99 3.07 18.03
CA GLY A 116 15.42 4.37 18.45
C GLY A 116 14.53 5.03 17.38
N MET A 117 14.00 4.25 16.44
CA MET A 117 13.14 4.72 15.35
C MET A 117 11.71 4.16 15.45
N LYS A 118 10.76 4.83 14.79
CA LYS A 118 9.36 4.40 14.63
C LYS A 118 9.09 4.21 13.13
N LEU A 119 8.76 2.99 12.74
CA LEU A 119 8.29 2.68 11.39
C LEU A 119 6.76 2.60 11.37
N SER A 120 6.10 3.41 10.55
CA SER A 120 4.66 3.39 10.28
C SER A 120 4.38 3.40 8.77
N GLN A 121 3.10 3.38 8.39
CA GLN A 121 2.66 3.59 7.00
C GLN A 121 3.07 4.97 6.47
N HIS A 122 3.21 5.95 7.36
CA HIS A 122 3.58 7.31 7.00
C HIS A 122 5.07 7.45 6.73
N GLY A 123 5.95 6.67 7.37
CA GLY A 123 7.39 6.93 7.31
C GLY A 123 8.20 6.13 8.33
N LEU A 124 9.52 6.28 8.26
CA LEU A 124 10.44 5.93 9.32
C LEU A 124 10.88 7.22 10.02
N PHE A 125 10.71 7.30 11.33
CA PHE A 125 10.93 8.52 12.11
C PHE A 125 11.89 8.27 13.26
N ASN A 126 12.69 9.27 13.63
CA ASN A 126 13.41 9.26 14.89
C ASN A 126 12.42 9.39 16.05
N ARG A 127 12.48 8.51 17.07
CA ARG A 127 11.51 8.55 18.18
C ARG A 127 11.67 9.76 19.10
N LYS A 128 12.89 10.31 19.22
CA LYS A 128 13.18 11.45 20.10
C LYS A 128 12.76 12.77 19.46
N THR A 129 13.11 12.96 18.18
CA THR A 129 12.91 14.24 17.49
C THR A 129 11.67 14.29 16.61
N ASN A 130 11.01 13.14 16.40
CA ASN A 130 9.91 12.96 15.45
C ASN A 130 10.26 13.33 13.99
N ARG A 131 11.54 13.57 13.68
CA ARG A 131 11.99 13.89 12.31
C ARG A 131 11.94 12.63 11.44
N ARG A 132 11.42 12.78 10.22
CA ARG A 132 11.40 11.72 9.20
C ARG A 132 12.82 11.39 8.75
N ILE A 133 13.16 10.11 8.78
CA ILE A 133 14.45 9.55 8.37
C ILE A 133 14.35 8.99 6.94
N ALA A 134 13.26 8.27 6.65
CA ALA A 134 13.01 7.65 5.36
C ALA A 134 11.51 7.49 5.13
N GLY A 135 11.10 7.22 3.89
CA GLY A 135 9.70 6.90 3.58
C GLY A 135 9.34 7.00 2.11
N ARG A 136 10.14 7.72 1.31
CA ARG A 136 9.86 7.92 -0.12
C ARG A 136 10.01 6.62 -0.90
N THR A 137 11.00 5.80 -0.55
CA THR A 137 11.21 4.48 -1.16
C THR A 137 11.38 3.39 -0.09
N GLU A 138 10.99 2.16 -0.43
CA GLU A 138 11.24 1.02 0.46
C GLU A 138 12.75 0.80 0.67
N ARG A 139 13.57 1.02 -0.36
CA ARG A 139 15.03 0.86 -0.29
C ARG A 139 15.66 1.81 0.73
N GLU A 140 15.22 3.07 0.80
CA GLU A 140 15.66 4.01 1.83
C GLU A 140 15.35 3.51 3.25
N ILE A 141 14.16 2.94 3.46
CA ILE A 141 13.75 2.41 4.76
C ILE A 141 14.65 1.22 5.14
N TYR A 142 14.84 0.27 4.23
CA TYR A 142 15.72 -0.88 4.49
C TYR A 142 17.15 -0.44 4.80
N ARG A 143 17.70 0.52 4.03
CA ARG A 143 19.03 1.09 4.26
C ARG A 143 19.13 1.77 5.63
N ALA A 144 18.17 2.61 6.00
CA ALA A 144 18.14 3.27 7.30
C ALA A 144 18.05 2.27 8.47
N LEU A 145 17.40 1.13 8.25
CA LEU A 145 17.34 0.03 9.22
C LEU A 145 18.57 -0.88 9.21
N GLY A 146 19.60 -0.60 8.39
CA GLY A 146 20.79 -1.45 8.26
C GLY A 146 20.46 -2.84 7.71
N ARG A 147 19.50 -2.93 6.79
CA ARG A 147 19.07 -4.18 6.17
C ARG A 147 19.23 -4.11 4.65
N ARG A 148 19.58 -5.24 4.04
CA ARG A 148 19.50 -5.41 2.58
C ARG A 148 18.04 -5.37 2.14
N TYR A 149 17.74 -4.63 1.09
CA TYR A 149 16.41 -4.61 0.49
C TYR A 149 15.99 -6.01 0.05
N LYS A 150 14.75 -6.37 0.36
CA LYS A 150 14.09 -7.58 -0.13
C LYS A 150 13.02 -7.19 -1.13
N GLU A 151 12.99 -7.87 -2.27
CA GLU A 151 11.89 -7.70 -3.22
C GLU A 151 10.57 -8.15 -2.57
N PRO A 152 9.40 -7.60 -2.96
CA PRO A 152 8.12 -7.95 -2.34
C PRO A 152 7.85 -9.46 -2.26
N ARG A 153 8.24 -10.23 -3.30
CA ARG A 153 8.08 -11.69 -3.36
C ARG A 153 8.92 -12.47 -2.33
N GLU A 154 9.93 -11.83 -1.73
CA GLU A 154 10.89 -12.42 -0.79
C GLU A 154 10.57 -12.08 0.68
N ARG A 155 9.43 -11.43 0.93
CA ARG A 155 8.99 -10.93 2.25
C ARG A 155 7.90 -11.80 2.88
#